data_AF-N6YWY2-F1
#
_entry.id   AF-N6YWY2-F1
#
_cell.length_a   1.000
_cell.length_b   1.000
_cell.length_c   1.000
_cell.angle_alpha   90.00
_cell.angle_beta   90.00
_cell.angle_gamma   90.00
#
_symmetry.space_group_name_H-M   'P 1'
#
loop_
_entity.id
_entity.type
_entity.pdbx_description
1 polymer ?
#
loop_
_entity_poly.entity_id
_entity_poly.type
_entity_poly.pdbx_seq_one_letter_code
_entity_poly.pdbx_strand_id
1 'polypeptide(L)'
;MPVFLKLAQIRFPIGAIASIAHRVSGVLLFIALPVVAVLLDTSLRDEAGFASVRDLISSPLAVVAAGVLVWALVHHVLAGIRHLLMDVGIGGELERARASARLVLIAAPALAVFLLFWGLS
;
A
#
# COMPACT_ATOMS: atom_id res chain seq x y z
N MET A 1 8.85 36.37 -6.91
CA MET A 1 8.53 36.41 -5.47
C MET A 1 9.02 35.11 -4.84
N PRO A 2 9.74 35.13 -3.69
CA PRO A 2 10.17 33.90 -3.04
C PRO A 2 8.95 33.12 -2.52
N VAL A 3 8.90 31.81 -2.77
CA VAL A 3 7.83 30.92 -2.32
C VAL A 3 8.30 30.13 -1.10
N PHE A 4 7.51 30.15 -0.02
CA PHE A 4 7.84 29.39 1.19
C PHE A 4 7.49 27.90 1.03
N LEU A 5 8.46 27.10 0.57
CA LEU A 5 8.33 25.65 0.37
C LEU A 5 9.26 24.87 1.32
N LYS A 6 9.11 25.08 2.63
CA LYS A 6 9.86 24.33 3.65
C LYS A 6 8.96 23.23 4.23
N LEU A 7 8.86 22.08 3.55
CA LEU A 7 7.94 21.00 3.91
C LEU A 7 8.10 20.53 5.37
N ALA A 8 9.32 20.47 5.89
CA ALA A 8 9.59 20.08 7.27
C ALA A 8 9.04 21.06 8.33
N GLN A 9 8.68 22.29 7.94
CA GLN A 9 8.13 23.32 8.83
C GLN A 9 6.60 23.40 8.76
N ILE A 10 5.95 22.62 7.88
CA ILE A 10 4.50 22.61 7.68
C ILE A 10 3.87 21.47 8.47
N ARG A 11 2.81 21.77 9.25
CA ARG A 11 2.00 20.75 9.93
C ARG A 11 0.95 20.21 8.97
N PHE A 12 1.16 19.00 8.45
CA PHE A 12 0.22 18.38 7.53
C PHE A 12 -1.01 17.82 8.25
N PRO A 13 -2.23 18.10 7.76
CA PRO A 13 -3.43 17.44 8.27
C PRO A 13 -3.43 15.95 7.91
N ILE A 14 -4.11 15.14 8.70
CA ILE A 14 -4.11 13.67 8.52
C ILE A 14 -4.62 13.22 7.15
N GLY A 15 -5.56 13.98 6.54
CA GLY A 15 -6.02 13.72 5.18
C GLY A 15 -4.93 13.90 4.12
N ALA A 16 -4.00 14.85 4.31
CA ALA A 16 -2.87 15.04 3.41
C ALA A 16 -1.89 13.86 3.51
N ILE A 17 -1.65 13.34 4.72
CA ILE A 17 -0.82 12.15 4.95
C ILE A 17 -1.45 10.92 4.26
N ALA A 18 -2.75 10.70 4.44
CA ALA A 18 -3.46 9.60 3.76
C ALA A 18 -3.38 9.73 2.23
N SER A 19 -3.51 10.95 1.70
CA SER A 19 -3.42 11.22 0.26
C SER A 19 -2.03 10.96 -0.31
N ILE A 20 -0.95 11.40 0.34
CA ILE A 20 0.40 11.13 -0.17
C ILE A 20 0.73 9.63 -0.08
N ALA A 21 0.30 8.96 1.00
CA ALA A 21 0.46 7.52 1.13
C ALA A 21 -0.32 6.75 0.03
N HIS A 22 -1.51 7.20 -0.37
CA HIS A 22 -2.26 6.61 -1.49
C HIS A 22 -1.50 6.74 -2.83
N ARG A 23 -0.85 7.90 -3.07
CA ARG A 23 -0.03 8.11 -4.28
C ARG A 23 1.21 7.24 -4.27
N VAL A 24 1.96 7.23 -3.17
CA VAL A 24 3.19 6.43 -3.03
C VAL A 24 2.88 4.94 -3.17
N SER A 25 1.83 4.44 -2.52
CA SER A 25 1.41 3.04 -2.68
C SER A 25 1.05 2.70 -4.13
N GLY A 26 0.34 3.58 -4.85
CA GLY A 26 0.06 3.36 -6.27
C GLY A 26 1.32 3.26 -7.13
N VAL A 27 2.32 4.11 -6.90
CA VAL A 27 3.61 4.05 -7.60
C VAL A 27 4.36 2.75 -7.27
N LEU A 28 4.39 2.34 -6.00
CA LEU A 28 5.01 1.09 -5.58
C LEU A 28 4.38 -0.12 -6.28
N LEU A 29 3.04 -0.17 -6.31
CA LEU A 29 2.31 -1.24 -7.00
C LEU A 29 2.60 -1.26 -8.49
N PHE A 30 2.58 -0.09 -9.14
CA PHE A 30 2.87 0.02 -10.57
C PHE A 30 4.27 -0.50 -10.93
N ILE A 31 5.28 -0.15 -10.13
CA ILE A 31 6.66 -0.62 -10.32
C ILE A 31 6.76 -2.14 -10.05
N ALA A 32 5.99 -2.65 -9.08
CA ALA A 32 6.03 -4.06 -8.71
C ALA A 32 5.32 -4.99 -9.71
N LEU A 33 4.32 -4.48 -10.46
CA LEU A 33 3.54 -5.29 -11.42
C LEU A 33 4.40 -6.15 -12.36
N PRO A 34 5.40 -5.62 -13.10
CA PRO A 34 6.22 -6.45 -13.99
C PRO A 34 7.03 -7.51 -13.22
N VAL A 35 7.51 -7.20 -12.01
CA VAL A 35 8.27 -8.14 -11.18
C VAL A 35 7.36 -9.29 -10.75
N VAL A 36 6.18 -8.98 -10.21
CA VAL A 36 5.20 -9.99 -9.81
C VAL A 36 4.74 -10.83 -11.00
N ALA A 37 4.53 -10.21 -12.17
CA ALA A 37 4.17 -10.94 -13.39
C ALA A 37 5.23 -11.96 -13.81
N VAL A 38 6.52 -11.59 -13.78
CA VAL A 38 7.62 -12.51 -14.09
C VAL A 38 7.73 -13.63 -13.06
N LEU A 39 7.59 -13.33 -11.77
CA LEU A 39 7.62 -14.33 -10.71
C LEU A 39 6.44 -15.31 -10.83
N LEU A 40 5.25 -14.81 -11.17
CA LEU A 40 4.08 -15.64 -11.40
C LEU A 40 4.22 -16.51 -12.65
N ASP A 41 4.70 -15.95 -13.75
CA ASP A 41 4.99 -16.73 -14.96
C ASP A 41 6.00 -17.85 -14.67
N THR A 42 7.09 -17.52 -13.97
CA THR A 42 8.13 -18.47 -13.60
C THR A 42 7.60 -19.58 -12.68
N SER A 43 6.73 -19.24 -11.72
CA SER A 43 6.19 -20.23 -10.78
C SER A 43 5.21 -21.21 -11.41
N LEU A 44 4.65 -20.87 -12.57
CA LEU A 44 3.67 -21.69 -13.29
C LEU A 44 4.29 -22.56 -14.41
N ARG A 45 5.56 -22.34 -14.77
CA ARG A 45 6.22 -23.04 -15.88
C ARG A 45 6.48 -24.52 -15.59
N ASP A 46 7.10 -24.81 -14.45
CA ASP A 46 7.45 -26.16 -14.02
C ASP A 46 7.77 -26.20 -12.50
N GLU A 47 8.01 -27.40 -11.99
CA GLU A 47 8.31 -27.63 -10.57
C GLU A 47 9.59 -26.92 -10.12
N ALA A 48 10.62 -26.89 -10.97
CA ALA A 48 11.88 -26.22 -10.67
C ALA A 48 11.70 -24.68 -10.59
N GLY A 49 10.91 -24.11 -11.50
CA GLY A 49 10.51 -22.71 -11.53
C GLY A 49 9.74 -22.35 -10.26
N PHE A 50 8.75 -23.16 -9.87
CA PHE A 50 8.03 -22.97 -8.61
C PHE A 50 8.97 -22.99 -7.39
N ALA A 51 9.85 -24.00 -7.30
CA ALA A 51 10.81 -24.10 -6.21
C ALA A 51 11.75 -22.89 -6.13
N SER A 52 12.27 -22.42 -7.27
CA SER A 52 13.14 -21.24 -7.32
C SER A 52 12.45 -19.96 -6.85
N VAL A 53 11.19 -19.74 -7.25
CA VAL A 53 10.39 -18.59 -6.83
C VAL A 53 10.09 -18.70 -5.33
N ARG A 54 9.74 -19.90 -4.85
CA ARG A 54 9.50 -20.17 -3.43
C ARG A 54 10.74 -19.83 -2.58
N ASP A 55 11.93 -20.26 -3.00
CA ASP A 55 13.16 -19.99 -2.27
C ASP A 55 13.50 -18.51 -2.25
N LEU A 56 13.29 -17.80 -3.38
CA LEU A 56 13.48 -16.37 -3.48
C LEU A 56 12.58 -15.60 -2.50
N ILE A 57 11.28 -15.90 -2.50
CA ILE A 57 10.30 -15.20 -1.64
C ILE A 57 10.43 -15.55 -0.16
N SER A 58 11.10 -16.67 0.16
CA SER A 58 11.38 -17.10 1.54
C SER A 58 12.55 -16.34 2.16
N SER A 59 13.32 -15.56 1.38
CA SER A 59 14.42 -14.76 1.91
C SER A 59 13.93 -13.62 2.80
N PRO A 60 14.66 -13.23 3.88
CA PRO A 60 14.25 -12.15 4.76
C PRO A 60 13.95 -10.83 4.04
N LEU A 61 14.75 -10.50 3.01
CA LEU A 61 14.54 -9.30 2.21
C LEU A 61 13.24 -9.39 1.39
N ALA A 62 12.95 -10.54 0.80
CA ALA A 62 11.72 -10.73 0.04
C ALA A 62 10.48 -10.71 0.93
N VAL A 63 10.56 -11.22 2.17
CA VAL A 63 9.49 -11.13 3.16
C VAL A 63 9.20 -9.66 3.52
N VAL A 64 10.24 -8.84 3.73
CA VAL A 64 10.06 -7.39 3.97
C VAL A 64 9.46 -6.70 2.74
N ALA A 65 9.96 -7.00 1.55
CA ALA A 65 9.43 -6.45 0.30
C ALA A 65 7.95 -6.84 0.09
N ALA A 66 7.60 -8.10 0.34
CA ALA A 66 6.23 -8.59 0.31
C ALA A 66 5.35 -7.86 1.33
N GLY A 67 5.83 -7.66 2.57
CA GLY A 67 5.12 -6.88 3.58
C GLY A 67 4.82 -5.44 3.14
N VAL A 68 5.80 -4.77 2.52
CA VAL A 68 5.62 -3.43 1.95
C VAL A 68 4.62 -3.44 0.80
N LEU A 69 4.66 -4.43 -0.10
CA LEU A 69 3.72 -4.55 -1.22
C LEU A 69 2.30 -4.87 -0.76
N VAL A 70 2.13 -5.75 0.22
CA VAL A 70 0.83 -6.06 0.83
C VAL A 70 0.27 -4.81 1.50
N TRP A 71 1.08 -4.07 2.27
CA TRP A 71 0.66 -2.78 2.83
C TRP A 71 0.28 -1.77 1.74
N ALA A 72 1.10 -1.64 0.68
CA ALA A 72 0.83 -0.74 -0.42
C ALA A 72 -0.51 -1.09 -1.09
N LEU A 73 -0.76 -2.36 -1.36
CA LEU A 73 -2.02 -2.84 -1.95
C LEU A 73 -3.22 -2.50 -1.07
N VAL A 74 -3.17 -2.88 0.21
CA VAL A 74 -4.28 -2.65 1.15
C VAL A 74 -4.52 -1.15 1.33
N HIS A 75 -3.46 -0.37 1.58
CA HIS A 75 -3.58 1.09 1.74
C HIS A 75 -4.13 1.75 0.48
N HIS A 76 -3.65 1.37 -0.69
CA HIS A 76 -4.10 1.94 -1.97
C HIS A 76 -5.58 1.68 -2.19
N VAL A 77 -6.05 0.44 -1.97
CA VAL A 77 -7.46 0.06 -2.12
C VAL A 77 -8.34 0.76 -1.09
N LEU A 78 -7.98 0.75 0.20
CA LEU A 78 -8.78 1.39 1.24
C LEU A 78 -8.87 2.91 1.07
N ALA A 79 -7.75 3.56 0.72
CA ALA A 79 -7.75 4.99 0.40
C ALA A 79 -8.53 5.29 -0.89
N GLY A 80 -8.44 4.41 -1.90
CA GLY A 80 -9.21 4.50 -3.13
C GLY A 80 -10.72 4.41 -2.88
N ILE A 81 -11.17 3.45 -2.08
CA ILE A 81 -12.57 3.34 -1.64
C ILE A 81 -13.01 4.61 -0.92
N ARG A 82 -12.18 5.14 0.00
CA ARG A 82 -12.44 6.41 0.66
C ARG A 82 -12.62 7.55 -0.34
N HIS A 83 -11.80 7.63 -1.38
CA HIS A 83 -11.91 8.63 -2.44
C HIS A 83 -13.21 8.46 -3.24
N LEU A 84 -13.52 7.26 -3.70
CA LEU A 84 -14.75 6.95 -4.43
C LEU A 84 -16.01 7.29 -3.61
N LEU A 85 -16.01 7.02 -2.31
CA LEU A 85 -17.10 7.40 -1.41
C LEU A 85 -17.27 8.93 -1.34
N MET A 86 -16.17 9.67 -1.26
CA MET A 86 -16.21 11.13 -1.23
C MET A 86 -16.70 11.72 -2.56
N ASP A 87 -16.32 11.11 -3.68
CA ASP A 87 -16.73 11.53 -5.03
C ASP A 87 -18.25 11.39 -5.23
N VAL A 88 -18.90 10.43 -4.55
CA VAL A 88 -20.37 10.28 -4.54
C VAL A 88 -21.05 11.02 -3.38
N GLY A 89 -20.33 11.92 -2.69
CA GLY A 89 -20.86 12.78 -1.63
C GLY A 89 -20.89 12.16 -0.23
N ILE A 90 -20.30 10.98 -0.02
CA ILE A 90 -20.29 10.28 1.28
C ILE A 90 -18.99 10.58 2.04
N GLY A 91 -19.12 11.10 3.27
CA GLY A 91 -17.98 11.31 4.17
C GLY A 91 -17.10 12.52 3.86
N GLY A 92 -17.58 13.46 3.01
CA GLY A 92 -16.86 14.68 2.65
C GLY A 92 -16.81 15.77 3.75
N GLU A 93 -17.67 15.70 4.77
CA GLU A 93 -17.62 16.59 5.93
C GLU A 93 -16.27 16.48 6.65
N LEU A 94 -15.71 17.60 7.11
CA LEU A 94 -14.34 17.67 7.63
C LEU A 94 -14.04 16.64 8.73
N GLU A 95 -14.97 16.44 9.66
CA GLU A 95 -14.83 15.46 10.74
C GLU A 95 -14.80 14.02 10.21
N ARG A 96 -15.75 13.68 9.34
CA ARG A 96 -15.82 12.35 8.69
C ARG A 96 -14.62 12.10 7.77
N ALA A 97 -14.15 13.13 7.07
CA ALA A 97 -12.98 13.05 6.22
C ALA A 97 -11.69 12.81 7.02
N ARG A 98 -11.59 13.38 8.23
CA ARG A 98 -10.47 13.12 9.16
C ARG A 98 -10.58 11.75 9.81
N ALA A 99 -11.78 11.33 10.22
CA ALA A 99 -12.02 10.02 10.82
C ALA A 99 -11.71 8.89 9.83
N SER A 100 -12.22 8.97 8.60
CA SER A 100 -11.91 8.01 7.54
C SER A 100 -10.43 7.97 7.17
N ALA A 101 -9.73 9.11 7.17
CA ALA A 101 -8.28 9.13 6.95
C ALA A 101 -7.50 8.40 8.06
N ARG A 102 -7.89 8.60 9.34
CA ARG A 102 -7.31 7.85 10.47
C ARG A 102 -7.58 6.36 10.34
N LEU A 103 -8.82 5.99 10.00
CA LEU A 103 -9.21 4.60 9.84
C LEU A 103 -8.34 3.90 8.80
N VAL A 104 -8.16 4.50 7.60
CA VAL A 104 -7.31 3.93 6.55
C VAL A 104 -5.86 3.78 7.04
N LEU A 105 -5.29 4.82 7.66
CA LEU A 105 -3.90 4.82 8.12
C LEU A 105 -3.62 3.78 9.22
N ILE A 106 -4.63 3.34 9.98
CA ILE A 106 -4.49 2.32 11.02
C ILE A 106 -4.86 0.93 10.49
N ALA A 107 -5.98 0.83 9.77
CA ALA A 107 -6.49 -0.44 9.27
C ALA A 107 -5.57 -1.05 8.21
N ALA A 108 -4.96 -0.24 7.34
CA ALA A 108 -4.08 -0.75 6.29
C ALA A 108 -2.84 -1.49 6.83
N PRO A 109 -2.02 -0.91 7.73
CA PRO A 109 -0.90 -1.65 8.32
C PRO A 109 -1.35 -2.81 9.19
N ALA A 110 -2.44 -2.68 9.96
CA ALA A 110 -2.95 -3.77 10.77
C ALA A 110 -3.34 -4.99 9.92
N LEU A 111 -4.09 -4.75 8.83
CA LEU A 111 -4.48 -5.81 7.91
C LEU A 111 -3.28 -6.38 7.14
N ALA A 112 -2.34 -5.54 6.73
CA ALA A 112 -1.14 -5.99 6.04
C ALA A 112 -0.29 -6.93 6.91
N VAL A 113 -0.10 -6.57 8.19
CA VAL A 113 0.60 -7.41 9.16
C VAL A 113 -0.16 -8.73 9.37
N PHE A 114 -1.48 -8.67 9.55
CA PHE A 114 -2.31 -9.88 9.66
C PHE A 114 -2.18 -10.81 8.45
N LEU A 115 -2.29 -10.26 7.23
CA LEU A 115 -2.16 -11.03 5.99
C LEU A 115 -0.77 -11.62 5.82
N LEU A 116 0.27 -10.89 6.20
CA LEU A 116 1.65 -11.38 6.14
C LEU A 116 1.85 -12.54 7.12
N PHE A 117 1.38 -12.42 8.36
CA PHE A 117 1.46 -13.51 9.33
C PHE A 117 0.67 -14.74 8.89
N TRP A 118 -0.55 -14.54 8.39
CA TRP A 118 -1.38 -15.63 7.88
C TRP A 118 -0.72 -16.33 6.67
N GLY A 119 -0.11 -15.59 5.76
CA GLY A 119 0.56 -16.15 4.58
C GLY A 119 1.91 -16.82 4.87
N LEU A 120 2.51 -16.55 6.03
CA LEU A 120 3.77 -17.18 6.49
C LEU A 120 3.53 -18.38 7.43
N SER A 121 2.29 -18.61 7.87
CA SER A 121 1.88 -19.70 8.76
C SER A 121 1.56 -20.97 7.97
#